data_AF-A0A8T2X3B8-F1
#
_entry.id   AF-A0A8T2X3B8-F1
#
_cell.length_a   1.000
_cell.length_b   1.000
_cell.length_c   1.000
_cell.angle_alpha   90.00
_cell.angle_beta   90.00
_cell.angle_gamma   90.00
#
_symmetry.space_group_name_H-M   'P 1'
#
loop_
_entity.id
_entity.type
_entity.pdbx_description
1 polymer ?
#
loop_
_entity_poly.entity_id
_entity_poly.type
_entity_poly.pdbx_seq_one_letter_code
_entity_poly.pdbx_strand_id
1 'polypeptide(L)'
;MEQLCSLGALDEEGLLTKLGRKMAEFPLDPPLSKTLLASVDLGCSDEILTIIAMIQTGNIFYRPREKQAQADQKRAKFFQPEGDHVTLLAVYEDWKAKNFSGPWCFENFVQSRYLRRAQDVRKQLLSIMDK
;
A
#
# COMPACT_ATOMS: atom_id res chain seq x y z
N MET A 1 3.92 -18.13 16.26
CA MET A 1 2.56 -18.59 16.57
C MET A 1 1.77 -17.53 17.32
N GLU A 2 2.31 -16.95 18.40
CA GLU A 2 1.63 -15.93 19.21
C GLU A 2 1.02 -14.76 18.40
N GLN A 3 1.77 -14.23 17.41
CA GLN A 3 1.27 -13.18 16.51
C GLN A 3 0.08 -13.63 15.63
N LEU A 4 0.04 -14.89 15.20
CA LEU A 4 -1.07 -15.39 14.38
C LEU A 4 -2.32 -15.63 15.24
N CYS A 5 -2.15 -16.07 16.48
CA CYS A 5 -3.24 -16.14 17.46
C CYS A 5 -3.80 -14.74 17.78
N SER A 6 -2.93 -13.74 18.02
CA SER A 6 -3.39 -12.37 18.32
C SER A 6 -4.10 -11.69 17.16
N LEU A 7 -3.78 -12.05 15.91
CA LEU A 7 -4.51 -11.61 14.72
C LEU A 7 -5.83 -12.35 14.50
N GLY A 8 -6.08 -13.43 15.25
CA GLY A 8 -7.23 -14.33 15.09
C GLY A 8 -7.10 -15.27 13.89
N ALA A 9 -5.89 -15.44 13.35
CA ALA A 9 -5.63 -16.37 12.25
C ALA A 9 -5.63 -17.84 12.74
N LEU A 10 -5.23 -18.07 13.98
CA LEU A 10 -5.28 -19.37 14.66
C LEU A 10 -6.24 -19.31 15.86
N ASP A 11 -6.90 -20.42 16.16
CA ASP A 11 -7.67 -20.60 17.40
C ASP A 11 -6.78 -21.06 18.57
N GLU A 12 -7.39 -21.35 19.73
CA GLU A 12 -6.71 -21.78 20.96
C GLU A 12 -6.00 -23.13 20.82
N GLU A 13 -6.44 -23.96 19.86
CA GLU A 13 -5.85 -25.26 19.55
C GLU A 13 -4.76 -25.16 18.47
N GLY A 14 -4.52 -23.95 17.94
CA GLY A 14 -3.53 -23.69 16.90
C GLY A 14 -4.01 -24.03 15.48
N LEU A 15 -5.31 -24.21 15.26
CA LEU A 15 -5.90 -24.51 13.96
C LEU A 15 -6.29 -23.22 13.22
N LEU A 16 -6.25 -23.25 11.88
CA LEU A 16 -6.62 -22.10 11.05
C LEU A 16 -8.12 -21.80 11.17
N THR A 17 -8.41 -20.57 11.59
CA THR A 17 -9.78 -20.02 11.61
C THR A 17 -10.27 -19.71 10.19
N LYS A 18 -11.56 -19.39 10.03
CA LYS A 18 -12.09 -18.90 8.74
C LYS A 18 -11.35 -17.64 8.26
N LEU A 19 -11.04 -16.75 9.18
CA LEU A 19 -10.24 -15.56 8.91
C LEU A 19 -8.81 -15.94 8.50
N GLY A 20 -8.16 -16.86 9.23
CA GLY A 20 -6.82 -17.33 8.92
C GLY A 20 -6.72 -17.95 7.52
N ARG A 21 -7.74 -18.70 7.10
CA ARG A 21 -7.83 -19.25 5.74
C ARG A 21 -7.90 -18.15 4.69
N LYS A 22 -8.77 -17.15 4.87
CA LYS A 22 -8.83 -15.98 3.98
C LYS A 22 -7.49 -15.22 3.94
N MET A 23 -6.86 -15.02 5.10
CA MET A 23 -5.55 -14.34 5.17
C MET A 23 -4.48 -15.07 4.36
N ALA A 24 -4.52 -16.40 4.33
CA ALA A 24 -3.55 -17.24 3.63
C ALA A 24 -3.69 -17.22 2.10
N GLU A 25 -4.82 -16.73 1.56
CA GLU A 25 -5.02 -16.58 0.11
C GLU A 25 -4.25 -15.36 -0.45
N PHE A 26 -3.92 -14.39 0.39
CA PHE A 26 -3.20 -13.19 -0.01
C PHE A 26 -1.67 -13.40 0.07
N PRO A 27 -0.90 -12.98 -0.93
CA PRO A 27 0.57 -12.97 -0.89
C PRO A 27 1.08 -11.76 -0.08
N LEU A 28 0.60 -11.61 1.14
CA LEU A 28 0.89 -10.51 2.06
C LEU A 28 1.36 -11.06 3.41
N ASP A 29 2.08 -10.23 4.16
CA ASP A 29 2.35 -10.54 5.56
C ASP A 29 1.02 -10.57 6.36
N PRO A 30 0.90 -11.45 7.37
CA PRO A 30 -0.37 -11.63 8.09
C PRO A 30 -1.02 -10.34 8.62
N PRO A 31 -0.30 -9.35 9.18
CA PRO A 31 -0.89 -8.08 9.60
C PRO A 31 -1.52 -7.27 8.44
N LEU A 32 -0.92 -7.33 7.25
CA LEU A 32 -1.42 -6.64 6.06
C LEU A 32 -2.65 -7.35 5.49
N SER A 33 -2.64 -8.69 5.43
CA SER A 33 -3.83 -9.48 5.06
C SER A 33 -5.00 -9.18 5.99
N LYS A 34 -4.75 -9.14 7.30
CA LYS A 34 -5.78 -8.83 8.31
C LYS A 34 -6.33 -7.42 8.12
N THR A 35 -5.46 -6.43 7.90
CA THR A 35 -5.85 -5.04 7.65
C THR A 35 -6.71 -4.92 6.40
N LEU A 36 -6.31 -5.58 5.31
CA LEU A 36 -7.08 -5.59 4.06
C LEU A 36 -8.47 -6.21 4.25
N LEU A 37 -8.55 -7.36 4.91
CA LEU A 37 -9.84 -8.01 5.18
C LEU A 37 -10.75 -7.16 6.06
N ALA A 38 -10.20 -6.56 7.13
CA ALA A 38 -10.97 -5.66 8.01
C ALA A 38 -11.44 -4.39 7.30
N SER A 39 -10.69 -3.89 6.32
CA SER A 39 -11.06 -2.67 5.58
C SER A 39 -12.33 -2.84 4.74
N VAL A 40 -12.69 -4.06 4.36
CA VAL A 40 -13.94 -4.36 3.65
C VAL A 40 -15.13 -4.09 4.58
N ASP A 41 -15.08 -4.60 5.80
CA ASP A 41 -16.14 -4.41 6.81
C ASP A 41 -16.27 -2.94 7.24
N LEU A 42 -15.17 -2.18 7.17
CA LEU A 42 -15.11 -0.75 7.50
C LEU A 42 -15.40 0.18 6.30
N GLY A 43 -15.58 -0.36 5.09
CA GLY A 43 -15.91 0.41 3.89
C GLY A 43 -14.77 1.28 3.34
N CYS A 44 -13.51 0.97 3.64
CA CYS A 44 -12.32 1.72 3.19
C CYS A 44 -11.29 0.84 2.45
N SER A 45 -11.78 -0.23 1.80
CA SER A 45 -10.92 -1.21 1.15
C SER A 45 -10.17 -0.65 -0.06
N ASP A 46 -10.72 0.35 -0.76
CA ASP A 46 -10.04 0.94 -1.92
C ASP A 46 -8.75 1.64 -1.52
N GLU A 47 -8.82 2.47 -0.47
CA GLU A 47 -7.68 3.21 0.08
C GLU A 47 -6.66 2.26 0.70
N ILE A 48 -7.11 1.29 1.50
CA ILE A 48 -6.23 0.31 2.16
C ILE A 48 -5.50 -0.55 1.14
N LEU A 49 -6.19 -0.97 0.07
CA LEU A 49 -5.58 -1.72 -1.01
C LEU A 49 -4.47 -0.91 -1.72
N THR A 50 -4.67 0.41 -1.89
CA THR A 50 -3.63 1.30 -2.44
C THR A 50 -2.45 1.43 -1.47
N ILE A 51 -2.71 1.66 -0.19
CA ILE A 51 -1.67 1.79 0.84
C ILE A 51 -0.81 0.53 0.91
N ILE A 52 -1.43 -0.66 0.99
CA ILE A 52 -0.71 -1.94 1.05
C ILE A 52 0.16 -2.14 -0.19
N ALA A 53 -0.39 -1.86 -1.38
CA ALA A 53 0.35 -1.98 -2.62
C ALA A 53 1.57 -1.04 -2.67
N MET A 54 1.43 0.19 -2.16
CA MET A 54 2.53 1.15 -2.08
C MET A 54 3.62 0.69 -1.10
N ILE A 55 3.23 0.21 0.09
CA ILE A 55 4.16 -0.33 1.10
C ILE A 55 5.01 -1.47 0.51
N GLN A 56 4.38 -2.40 -0.23
CA GLN A 56 5.09 -3.54 -0.83
C GLN A 56 6.14 -3.15 -1.89
N THR A 57 6.07 -1.93 -2.43
CA THR A 57 7.08 -1.45 -3.38
C THR A 57 8.28 -0.78 -2.73
N GLY A 58 8.18 -0.41 -1.46
CA GLY A 58 9.24 0.28 -0.72
C GLY A 58 9.32 1.78 -1.04
N ASN A 59 10.51 2.36 -0.98
CA ASN A 59 10.68 3.80 -1.11
C ASN A 59 10.52 4.28 -2.57
N ILE A 60 9.41 4.97 -2.83
CA ILE A 60 9.07 5.54 -4.12
C ILE A 60 9.75 6.89 -4.41
N PHE A 61 10.26 7.59 -3.39
CA PHE A 61 10.88 8.90 -3.56
C PHE A 61 12.35 8.75 -3.91
N TYR A 62 12.87 9.61 -4.80
CA TYR A 62 14.31 9.70 -5.08
C TYR A 62 14.81 11.13 -4.84
N ARG A 63 16.01 11.25 -4.28
CA ARG A 63 16.57 12.54 -3.82
C ARG A 63 17.97 12.76 -4.41
N PRO A 64 18.10 13.27 -5.66
CA PRO A 64 19.40 13.50 -6.29
C PRO A 64 20.22 14.54 -5.53
N ARG A 65 21.54 14.34 -5.41
CA ARG A 65 22.44 15.25 -4.68
C ARG A 65 22.38 16.69 -5.17
N GLU A 66 22.26 16.89 -6.48
CA GLU A 66 22.22 18.22 -7.11
C GLU A 66 20.86 18.93 -6.96
N LYS A 67 19.79 18.19 -6.64
CA LYS A 67 18.41 18.70 -6.61
C LYS A 67 17.70 18.42 -5.29
N GLN A 68 18.45 18.29 -4.20
CA GLN A 68 17.91 17.92 -2.88
C GLN A 68 16.80 18.88 -2.43
N ALA A 69 17.05 20.19 -2.47
CA ALA A 69 16.06 21.18 -2.06
C ALA A 69 14.76 21.14 -2.90
N GLN A 70 14.87 20.89 -4.21
CA GLN A 70 13.71 20.76 -5.10
C GLN A 70 12.94 19.47 -4.80
N ALA A 71 13.64 18.36 -4.58
CA ALA A 71 13.02 17.09 -4.22
C ALA A 71 12.28 17.18 -2.89
N ASP A 72 12.90 17.80 -1.88
CA ASP A 72 12.30 17.98 -0.56
C ASP A 72 11.07 18.90 -0.64
N GLN A 73 11.13 19.99 -1.42
CA GLN A 73 9.98 20.87 -1.65
C GLN A 73 8.83 20.13 -2.34
N LYS A 74 9.11 19.28 -3.33
CA LYS A 74 8.09 18.48 -4.02
C LYS A 74 7.48 17.43 -3.10
N ARG A 75 8.31 16.73 -2.32
CA ARG A 75 7.86 15.73 -1.34
C ARG A 75 6.99 16.36 -0.25
N ALA A 76 7.32 17.56 0.22
CA ALA A 76 6.55 18.27 1.23
C ALA A 76 5.10 18.57 0.78
N LYS A 77 4.83 18.66 -0.53
CA LYS A 77 3.46 18.86 -1.05
C LYS A 77 2.54 17.67 -0.83
N PHE A 78 3.12 16.47 -0.67
CA PHE A 78 2.35 15.25 -0.43
C PHE A 78 2.13 14.96 1.05
N PHE A 79 2.77 15.75 1.94
CA PHE A 79 2.67 15.52 3.39
C PHE A 79 1.21 15.51 3.84
N GLN A 80 0.84 14.42 4.51
CA GLN A 80 -0.45 14.27 5.16
C GLN A 80 -0.22 14.26 6.68
N PRO A 81 -0.91 15.12 7.46
CA PRO A 81 -0.77 15.17 8.92
C PRO A 81 -1.18 13.85 9.61
N GLU A 82 -2.00 13.04 8.95
CA GLU A 82 -2.43 11.72 9.41
C GLU A 82 -1.31 10.67 9.35
N GLY A 83 -0.25 10.92 8.58
CA GLY A 83 0.98 10.13 8.59
C GLY A 83 1.45 9.61 7.23
N ASP A 84 2.50 8.80 7.27
CA ASP A 84 3.24 8.37 6.07
C ASP A 84 2.42 7.44 5.15
N HIS A 85 1.56 6.58 5.70
CA HIS A 85 0.70 5.73 4.88
C HIS A 85 -0.31 6.54 4.07
N VAL A 86 -0.90 7.58 4.68
CA VAL A 86 -1.82 8.49 4.00
C VAL A 86 -1.08 9.36 2.99
N THR A 87 0.18 9.72 3.29
CA THR A 87 1.08 10.37 2.32
C THR A 87 1.32 9.48 1.09
N LEU A 88 1.54 8.17 1.25
CA LEU A 88 1.67 7.25 0.12
C LEU A 88 0.38 7.16 -0.72
N LEU A 89 -0.78 7.13 -0.05
CA LEU A 89 -2.08 7.16 -0.72
C LEU A 89 -2.23 8.44 -1.56
N ALA A 90 -1.93 9.61 -0.99
CA ALA A 90 -2.02 10.89 -1.67
C ALA A 90 -1.14 10.93 -2.93
N VAL A 91 0.10 10.42 -2.86
CA VAL A 91 0.99 10.33 -4.04
C VAL A 91 0.39 9.45 -5.14
N TYR A 92 -0.18 8.30 -4.77
CA TYR A 92 -0.77 7.38 -5.75
C TYR A 92 -2.00 7.98 -6.42
N GLU A 93 -2.91 8.60 -5.65
CA GLU A 93 -4.11 9.23 -6.19
C GLU A 93 -3.78 10.43 -7.07
N ASP A 94 -2.80 11.27 -6.72
CA ASP A 94 -2.33 12.34 -7.61
C ASP A 94 -1.75 11.79 -8.91
N TRP A 95 -0.96 10.72 -8.84
CA TRP A 95 -0.41 10.07 -10.04
C TRP A 95 -1.50 9.49 -10.94
N LYS A 96 -2.51 8.85 -10.35
CA LYS A 96 -3.70 8.31 -11.01
C LYS A 96 -4.52 9.42 -11.65
N ALA A 97 -4.76 10.53 -10.96
CA ALA A 97 -5.44 11.71 -11.48
C ALA A 97 -4.68 12.38 -12.65
N LYS A 98 -3.36 12.16 -12.73
CA LYS A 98 -2.51 12.56 -13.86
C LYS A 98 -2.33 11.46 -14.90
N ASN A 99 -3.28 10.53 -14.99
CA ASN A 99 -3.31 9.44 -15.97
C ASN A 99 -2.04 8.58 -15.98
N PHE A 100 -1.50 8.30 -14.80
CA PHE A 100 -0.30 7.48 -14.62
C PHE A 100 0.94 8.03 -15.37
N SER A 101 1.03 9.36 -15.47
CA SER A 101 2.02 10.08 -16.26
C SER A 101 3.47 9.86 -15.78
N GLY A 102 4.34 9.45 -16.71
CA GLY A 102 5.80 9.37 -16.48
C GLY A 102 6.46 10.73 -16.25
N PRO A 103 6.16 11.77 -17.07
CA PRO A 103 6.63 13.13 -16.81
C PRO A 103 6.24 13.66 -15.42
N TRP A 104 5.02 13.38 -14.95
CA TRP A 104 4.60 13.77 -13.61
C TRP A 104 5.49 13.14 -12.52
N CYS A 105 5.85 11.86 -12.66
CA CYS A 105 6.76 11.20 -11.73
C CYS A 105 8.13 11.91 -11.67
N PHE A 106 8.68 12.27 -12.83
CA PHE A 106 9.96 12.98 -12.92
C PHE A 106 9.89 14.38 -12.27
N GLU A 107 8.83 15.14 -12.53
CA GLU A 107 8.63 16.48 -11.97
C GLU A 107 8.40 16.50 -10.45
N ASN A 108 7.97 15.37 -9.88
CA ASN A 108 7.66 15.23 -8.45
C ASN A 108 8.66 14.36 -7.70
N PHE A 109 9.78 13.99 -8.34
CA PHE A 109 10.83 13.18 -7.72
C PHE A 109 10.33 11.82 -7.19
N VAL A 110 9.40 11.22 -7.93
CA VAL A 110 8.84 9.89 -7.66
C VAL A 110 9.30 8.90 -8.73
N GLN A 111 9.63 7.68 -8.31
CA GLN A 111 10.13 6.66 -9.21
C GLN A 111 8.97 5.93 -9.92
N SER A 112 8.77 6.25 -11.21
CA SER A 112 7.68 5.68 -12.04
C SER A 112 7.66 4.14 -12.04
N ARG A 113 8.83 3.49 -12.05
CA ARG A 113 8.94 2.02 -11.98
C ARG A 113 8.27 1.44 -10.74
N TYR A 114 8.42 2.09 -9.60
CA TYR A 114 7.86 1.62 -8.33
C TYR A 114 6.35 1.87 -8.27
N LEU A 115 5.86 3.01 -8.75
CA LEU A 115 4.42 3.26 -8.84
C LEU A 115 3.69 2.27 -9.78
N ARG A 116 4.31 1.93 -10.91
CA ARG A 116 3.76 0.90 -11.82
C ARG A 116 3.72 -0.46 -11.14
N ARG A 117 4.77 -0.85 -10.44
CA ARG A 117 4.77 -2.08 -9.63
C ARG A 117 3.66 -2.05 -8.57
N ALA A 118 3.43 -0.91 -7.92
CA ALA A 118 2.34 -0.77 -6.94
C ALA A 118 0.98 -0.95 -7.62
N GLN A 119 0.80 -0.41 -8.83
CA GLN A 119 -0.42 -0.65 -9.60
C GLN A 119 -0.61 -2.14 -9.94
N ASP A 120 0.44 -2.86 -10.30
CA ASP A 120 0.37 -4.30 -10.60
C ASP A 120 0.01 -5.12 -9.35
N VAL A 121 0.65 -4.82 -8.21
CA VAL A 121 0.33 -5.42 -6.90
C VAL A 121 -1.13 -5.14 -6.51
N ARG A 122 -1.58 -3.89 -6.66
CA ARG A 122 -2.96 -3.48 -6.38
C ARG A 122 -3.97 -4.30 -7.19
N LYS A 123 -3.72 -4.45 -8.50
CA LYS A 123 -4.58 -5.26 -9.39
C LYS A 123 -4.61 -6.73 -8.97
N GLN A 124 -3.45 -7.29 -8.63
CA GLN A 124 -3.35 -8.68 -8.16
C GLN A 124 -4.16 -8.88 -6.87
N LEU A 125 -4.00 -8.00 -5.89
CA LEU A 125 -4.73 -8.10 -4.62
C LEU A 125 -6.24 -7.92 -4.83
N LEU A 126 -6.67 -6.97 -5.66
CA LEU A 126 -8.08 -6.80 -6.02
C LEU A 126 -8.67 -8.08 -6.63
N SER A 127 -7.94 -8.71 -7.55
CA SER A 127 -8.38 -9.97 -8.18
C SER A 127 -8.54 -11.14 -7.22
N ILE A 128 -7.91 -11.08 -6.04
CA ILE A 128 -8.08 -12.07 -4.97
C ILE A 128 -9.29 -11.70 -4.11
N MET A 129 -9.54 -10.41 -3.89
CA MET A 129 -10.71 -9.93 -3.12
C MET A 129 -12.04 -10.16 -3.84
N ASP A 130 -12.04 -10.12 -5.18
CA ASP A 130 -13.24 -10.32 -6.00
C ASP A 130 -13.63 -11.81 -6.19
N LYS A 131 -12.88 -12.74 -5.59
CA LYS A 131 -13.17 -14.19 -5.61
C LYS A 131 -14.07 -14.59 -4.44
#